data_AF-A0A3L7RP73-F1
#
_entry.id   AF-A0A3L7RP73-F1
#
_cell.length_a   1.000
_cell.length_b   1.000
_cell.length_c   1.000
_cell.angle_alpha   90.00
_cell.angle_beta   90.00
_cell.angle_gamma   90.00
#
_symmetry.space_group_name_H-M   'P 1'
#
loop_
_entity.id
_entity.type
_entity.pdbx_description
1 polymer ?
#
loop_
_entity_poly.entity_id
_entity_poly.type
_entity_poly.pdbx_seq_one_letter_code
_entity_poly.pdbx_strand_id
1 'polypeptide(L)'
;MTQNTKRFCTYLVAVLATGFFGRAMSFADEVLRTDIPDDQMGSYVDELAQARKIVTELKVIVIGGKPTYNVTSVDNSQQKPWVIEFNISEAAFKTSSREYEGDGFAMTIHETTTINRKQRHSAVWVQDPNAAPKLTLPEGDIPESGQVGRDLQPLNELMRRTLK
;
A
#
# COMPACT_ATOMS: atom_id res chain seq x y z
N MET A 1 2.87 -9.23 -27.40
CA MET A 1 4.03 -8.86 -26.57
C MET A 1 3.66 -7.56 -25.88
N THR A 2 3.34 -7.59 -24.59
CA THR A 2 2.88 -6.41 -23.85
C THR A 2 3.94 -6.13 -22.79
N GLN A 3 4.65 -5.01 -22.94
CA GLN A 3 5.71 -4.57 -22.04
C GLN A 3 5.08 -4.22 -20.68
N ASN A 4 5.39 -5.00 -19.64
CA ASN A 4 5.13 -4.64 -18.25
C ASN A 4 6.21 -3.65 -17.82
N THR A 5 5.87 -2.37 -17.71
CA THR A 5 6.79 -1.33 -17.23
C THR A 5 6.64 -1.19 -15.72
N LYS A 6 7.48 -1.89 -14.95
CA LYS A 6 7.65 -1.65 -13.50
C LYS A 6 8.29 -0.26 -13.32
N ARG A 7 7.63 0.66 -12.60
CA ARG A 7 8.15 2.01 -12.31
C ARG A 7 8.33 2.18 -10.80
N PHE A 8 9.59 2.18 -10.36
CA PHE A 8 10.00 2.49 -8.99
C PHE A 8 10.28 3.99 -8.88
N CYS A 9 9.54 4.72 -8.04
CA CYS A 9 9.83 6.11 -7.72
C CYS A 9 10.62 6.20 -6.40
N THR A 10 11.94 6.20 -6.51
CA THR A 10 12.87 6.54 -5.42
C THR A 10 13.45 7.91 -5.72
N TYR A 11 13.02 8.98 -5.04
CA TYR A 11 13.78 10.23 -5.10
C TYR A 11 13.96 10.95 -3.76
N LEU A 12 15.25 11.17 -3.53
CA LEU A 12 15.97 11.84 -2.46
C LEU A 12 15.55 13.31 -2.29
N VAL A 13 15.61 13.76 -1.05
CA VAL A 13 15.25 15.08 -0.50
C VAL A 13 15.97 16.26 -1.16
N ALA A 14 15.24 17.36 -1.35
CA ALA A 14 15.81 18.71 -1.28
C ALA A 14 14.83 19.64 -0.54
N VAL A 15 15.28 20.15 0.60
CA VAL A 15 14.60 21.10 1.48
C VAL A 15 14.90 22.51 1.01
N LEU A 16 13.88 23.31 0.71
CA LEU A 16 13.95 24.76 0.80
C LEU A 16 12.67 25.28 1.45
N ALA A 17 12.85 25.87 2.63
CA ALA A 17 11.81 26.46 3.46
C ALA A 17 11.42 27.85 2.93
N THR A 18 10.12 28.15 2.93
CA THR A 18 9.61 29.53 3.06
C THR A 18 8.20 29.46 3.64
N GLY A 19 8.00 30.19 4.73
CA GLY A 19 6.82 30.07 5.58
C GLY A 19 5.59 30.83 5.09
N PHE A 20 4.42 30.29 5.45
CA PHE A 20 3.19 31.05 5.62
C PHE A 20 2.27 30.31 6.60
N PHE A 21 1.93 30.96 7.72
CA PHE A 21 1.03 30.41 8.75
C PHE A 21 -0.42 30.83 8.43
N GLY A 22 -1.24 29.85 8.05
CA GLY A 22 -2.70 29.98 7.93
C GLY A 22 -3.32 28.64 8.31
N ARG A 23 -3.75 28.49 9.56
CA ARG A 23 -4.31 27.25 10.10
C ARG A 23 -5.84 27.27 9.98
N ALA A 24 -6.35 26.57 8.97
CA ALA A 24 -7.66 25.92 8.99
C ALA A 24 -7.40 24.44 8.66
N MET A 25 -8.13 23.53 9.31
CA MET A 25 -7.93 22.08 9.21
C MET A 25 -7.86 21.62 7.74
N SER A 26 -6.66 21.31 7.24
CA SER A 26 -6.50 20.65 5.94
C SER A 26 -6.83 19.19 6.17
N PHE A 27 -8.03 18.78 5.76
CA PHE A 27 -8.13 17.48 5.10
C PHE A 27 -7.08 17.52 4.00
N ALA A 28 -6.11 16.61 4.07
CA ALA A 28 -5.03 16.52 3.11
C ALA A 28 -5.62 16.66 1.71
N ASP A 29 -5.01 17.48 0.85
CA ASP A 29 -5.51 17.91 -0.44
C ASP A 29 -5.84 16.69 -1.33
N GLU A 30 -7.08 16.20 -1.19
CA GLU A 30 -7.58 14.97 -1.78
C GLU A 30 -7.97 15.26 -3.22
N VAL A 31 -7.23 14.66 -4.15
CA VAL A 31 -7.44 14.82 -5.59
C VAL A 31 -8.05 13.55 -6.12
N LEU A 32 -9.33 13.64 -6.49
CA LEU A 32 -10.06 12.64 -7.25
C LEU A 32 -9.90 12.93 -8.74
N ARG A 33 -9.43 11.94 -9.50
CA ARG A 33 -9.43 11.97 -10.96
C ARG A 33 -10.17 10.76 -11.49
N THR A 34 -11.15 11.01 -12.35
CA THR A 34 -11.97 9.97 -12.97
C THR A 34 -11.60 9.79 -14.44
N ASP A 35 -12.05 8.67 -14.99
CA ASP A 35 -12.02 8.39 -16.43
C ASP A 35 -10.61 8.35 -17.04
N ILE A 36 -9.61 7.95 -16.24
CA ILE A 36 -8.23 7.82 -16.72
C ILE A 36 -8.11 6.55 -17.57
N PRO A 37 -7.81 6.63 -18.87
CA PRO A 37 -7.64 5.45 -19.69
C PRO A 37 -6.30 4.75 -19.39
N ASP A 38 -6.24 3.44 -19.64
CA ASP A 38 -5.08 2.58 -19.38
C ASP A 38 -3.73 3.10 -19.93
N ASP A 39 -3.77 3.71 -21.11
CA ASP A 39 -2.60 4.29 -21.77
C ASP A 39 -2.10 5.59 -21.11
N GLN A 40 -2.96 6.28 -20.37
CA GLN A 40 -2.61 7.50 -19.63
C GLN A 40 -2.29 7.24 -18.15
N MET A 41 -2.67 6.07 -17.62
CA MET A 41 -2.46 5.72 -16.21
C MET A 41 -0.98 5.81 -15.81
N GLY A 42 -0.07 5.35 -16.67
CA GLY A 42 1.37 5.45 -16.41
C GLY A 42 1.86 6.88 -16.26
N SER A 43 1.43 7.79 -17.13
CA SER A 43 1.77 9.22 -17.03
C SER A 43 1.15 9.86 -15.79
N TYR A 44 -0.08 9.49 -15.44
CA TYR A 44 -0.72 10.01 -14.25
C TYR A 44 -0.01 9.56 -12.96
N VAL A 45 0.48 8.32 -12.91
CA VAL A 45 1.29 7.85 -11.79
C VAL A 45 2.60 8.65 -11.67
N ASP A 46 3.25 8.98 -12.79
CA ASP A 46 4.45 9.84 -12.77
C ASP A 46 4.10 11.26 -12.26
N GLU A 47 2.96 11.82 -12.66
CA GLU A 47 2.47 13.11 -12.15
C GLU A 47 2.25 13.06 -10.63
N LEU A 48 1.63 12.01 -10.11
CA LEU A 48 1.43 11.81 -8.67
C LEU A 48 2.75 11.69 -7.92
N ALA A 49 3.72 10.96 -8.49
CA ALA A 49 5.04 10.82 -7.89
C ALA A 49 5.78 12.17 -7.84
N GLN A 50 5.71 12.99 -8.91
CA GLN A 50 6.28 14.34 -8.94
C GLN A 50 5.58 15.28 -7.96
N ALA A 51 4.25 15.17 -7.85
CA ALA A 51 3.43 15.93 -6.91
C ALA A 51 3.56 15.46 -5.46
N ARG A 52 4.32 14.39 -5.19
CA ARG A 52 4.44 13.75 -3.87
C ARG A 52 3.08 13.37 -3.28
N LYS A 53 2.17 12.89 -4.13
CA LYS A 53 0.89 12.33 -3.71
C LYS A 53 0.98 10.80 -3.67
N ILE A 54 0.12 10.20 -2.86
CA ILE A 54 -0.04 8.75 -2.72
C ILE A 54 -1.47 8.37 -3.03
N VAL A 55 -1.65 7.24 -3.73
CA VAL A 55 -2.97 6.72 -4.06
C VAL A 55 -3.60 6.05 -2.84
N THR A 56 -4.79 6.49 -2.46
CA THR A 56 -5.57 5.94 -1.34
C THR A 56 -6.77 5.13 -1.78
N GLU A 57 -7.27 5.39 -2.98
CA GLU A 57 -8.34 4.61 -3.61
C GLU A 57 -8.06 4.44 -5.10
N LEU A 58 -8.32 3.23 -5.58
CA LEU A 58 -8.25 2.89 -7.00
C LEU A 58 -9.52 2.12 -7.32
N LYS A 59 -10.27 2.58 -8.33
CA LYS A 59 -11.42 1.86 -8.86
C LYS A 59 -11.27 1.67 -10.35
N VAL A 60 -11.53 0.46 -10.81
CA VAL A 60 -11.40 0.10 -12.22
C VAL A 60 -12.79 -0.11 -12.82
N ILE A 61 -13.05 0.56 -13.94
CA ILE A 61 -14.28 0.50 -14.71
C ILE A 61 -13.92 0.04 -16.14
N VAL A 62 -14.83 -0.64 -16.82
CA VAL A 62 -14.62 -1.04 -18.22
C VAL A 62 -15.56 -0.25 -19.13
N ILE A 63 -15.00 0.61 -19.97
CA ILE A 63 -15.75 1.42 -20.94
C ILE A 63 -15.29 1.02 -22.35
N GLY A 64 -16.24 0.57 -23.20
CA GLY A 64 -15.91 0.14 -24.56
C GLY A 64 -14.91 -1.02 -24.66
N GLY A 65 -14.86 -1.90 -23.64
CA GLY A 65 -13.93 -3.04 -23.59
C GLY A 65 -12.50 -2.69 -23.19
N LYS A 66 -12.25 -1.44 -22.77
CA LYS A 66 -10.96 -0.97 -22.25
C LYS A 66 -11.08 -0.65 -20.75
N PRO A 67 -10.03 -0.92 -19.94
CA PRO A 67 -10.03 -0.49 -18.56
C PRO A 67 -9.86 1.03 -18.47
N THR A 68 -10.58 1.59 -17.52
CA THR A 68 -10.60 3.01 -17.16
C THR A 68 -10.53 3.12 -15.65
N TYR A 69 -9.73 4.05 -15.15
CA TYR A 69 -9.35 4.13 -13.74
C TYR A 69 -9.90 5.42 -13.12
N ASN A 70 -10.49 5.27 -11.94
CA ASN A 70 -10.78 6.37 -11.04
C ASN A 70 -9.80 6.25 -9.87
N VAL A 71 -9.07 7.32 -9.61
CA VAL A 71 -7.98 7.33 -8.63
C VAL A 71 -8.21 8.49 -7.67
N THR A 72 -8.23 8.16 -6.39
CA THR A 72 -8.18 9.13 -5.30
C THR A 72 -6.77 9.17 -4.75
N SER A 73 -6.22 10.37 -4.62
CA SER A 73 -4.87 10.58 -4.11
C SER A 73 -4.84 11.66 -3.04
N VAL A 74 -3.95 11.51 -2.07
CA VAL A 74 -3.74 12.48 -0.99
C VAL A 74 -2.27 12.86 -0.93
N ASP A 75 -1.96 13.96 -0.27
CA ASP A 75 -0.57 14.35 -0.03
C ASP A 75 0.18 13.30 0.79
N ASN A 76 1.33 12.86 0.27
CA ASN A 76 2.22 11.94 0.96
C ASN A 76 3.10 12.70 1.97
N SER A 77 2.46 13.29 2.98
CA SER A 77 3.14 14.02 4.07
C SER A 77 4.18 13.17 4.81
N GLN A 78 3.98 11.85 4.82
CA GLN A 78 4.87 10.87 5.47
C GLN A 78 5.95 10.32 4.53
N GLN A 79 6.00 10.77 3.27
CA GLN A 79 6.97 10.36 2.25
C GLN A 79 7.14 8.83 2.16
N LYS A 80 6.03 8.10 2.30
CA LYS A 80 6.04 6.63 2.22
C LYS A 80 6.34 6.18 0.79
N PRO A 81 7.31 5.27 0.58
CA PRO A 81 7.49 4.63 -0.71
C PRO A 81 6.22 3.87 -1.10
N TRP A 82 5.80 3.98 -2.35
CA TRP A 82 4.63 3.26 -2.84
C TRP A 82 4.84 2.84 -4.29
N VAL A 83 4.16 1.76 -4.68
CA VAL A 83 4.19 1.16 -6.00
C VAL A 83 2.77 0.85 -6.42
N ILE A 84 2.45 1.05 -7.69
CA ILE A 84 1.18 0.68 -8.29
C ILE A 84 1.45 -0.16 -9.53
N GLU A 85 0.76 -1.29 -9.63
CA GLU A 85 0.70 -2.07 -10.87
C GLU A 85 -0.77 -2.17 -11.30
N PHE A 86 -1.02 -1.96 -12.58
CA PHE A 86 -2.36 -1.96 -13.16
C PHE A 86 -2.42 -2.86 -14.39
N ASN A 87 -3.59 -3.44 -14.65
CA ASN A 87 -3.85 -4.28 -15.82
C ASN A 87 -2.93 -5.53 -15.94
N ILE A 88 -2.48 -6.08 -14.81
CA ILE A 88 -1.58 -7.24 -14.80
C ILE A 88 -2.35 -8.56 -14.79
N SER A 89 -1.72 -9.63 -15.30
CA SER A 89 -2.27 -10.98 -15.22
C SER A 89 -2.14 -11.55 -13.80
N GLU A 90 -2.94 -12.56 -13.48
CA GLU A 90 -2.86 -13.26 -12.19
C GLU A 90 -1.46 -13.82 -11.90
N ALA A 91 -0.80 -14.39 -12.93
CA ALA A 91 0.56 -14.90 -12.79
C ALA A 91 1.58 -13.79 -12.48
N ALA A 92 1.46 -12.64 -13.13
CA ALA A 92 2.31 -11.48 -12.85
C ALA A 92 2.05 -10.94 -11.44
N PHE A 93 0.78 -10.78 -11.06
CA PHE A 93 0.38 -10.35 -9.73
C PHE A 93 0.96 -11.23 -8.64
N LYS A 94 0.91 -12.56 -8.79
CA LYS A 94 1.46 -13.49 -7.79
C LYS A 94 2.97 -13.35 -7.63
N THR A 95 3.69 -13.09 -8.73
CA THR A 95 5.13 -12.83 -8.69
C THR A 95 5.44 -11.50 -7.99
N SER A 96 4.77 -10.41 -8.41
CA SER A 96 4.96 -9.08 -7.84
C SER A 96 4.57 -9.03 -6.35
N SER A 97 3.46 -9.67 -5.96
CA SER A 97 3.02 -9.71 -4.55
C SER A 97 4.09 -10.34 -3.67
N ARG A 98 4.69 -11.46 -4.09
CA ARG A 98 5.77 -12.12 -3.33
C ARG A 98 7.03 -11.27 -3.23
N GLU A 99 7.38 -10.58 -4.31
CA GLU A 99 8.55 -9.69 -4.36
C GLU A 99 8.33 -8.51 -3.39
N TYR A 100 7.20 -7.81 -3.51
CA TYR A 100 6.89 -6.64 -2.69
C TYR A 100 6.65 -6.97 -1.22
N GLU A 101 6.01 -8.09 -0.91
CA GLU A 101 5.90 -8.57 0.48
C GLU A 101 7.28 -8.90 1.08
N GLY A 102 8.18 -9.47 0.29
CA GLY A 102 9.57 -9.74 0.69
C GLY A 102 10.37 -8.46 0.96
N ASP A 103 10.11 -7.42 0.19
CA ASP A 103 10.73 -6.09 0.33
C ASP A 103 10.09 -5.24 1.45
N GLY A 104 9.07 -5.78 2.14
CA GLY A 104 8.40 -5.11 3.27
C GLY A 104 7.32 -4.10 2.86
N PHE A 105 6.85 -4.14 1.62
CA PHE A 105 5.67 -3.38 1.21
C PHE A 105 4.40 -4.11 1.66
N ALA A 106 3.41 -3.34 2.11
CA ALA A 106 2.08 -3.84 2.39
C ALA A 106 1.13 -3.51 1.24
N MET A 107 0.38 -4.51 0.77
CA MET A 107 -0.70 -4.28 -0.18
C MET A 107 -1.83 -3.52 0.51
N THR A 108 -2.15 -2.33 -0.01
CA THR A 108 -3.17 -1.44 0.56
C THR A 108 -4.46 -1.46 -0.24
N ILE A 109 -4.34 -1.62 -1.57
CA ILE A 109 -5.48 -1.63 -2.48
C ILE A 109 -5.32 -2.81 -3.43
N HIS A 110 -6.40 -3.55 -3.64
CA HIS A 110 -6.45 -4.64 -4.62
C HIS A 110 -7.79 -4.61 -5.35
N GLU A 111 -7.71 -4.36 -6.65
CA GLU A 111 -8.85 -4.36 -7.56
C GLU A 111 -8.70 -5.46 -8.59
N THR A 112 -9.82 -6.09 -8.93
CA THR A 112 -9.85 -7.16 -9.91
C THR A 112 -10.96 -6.92 -10.91
N THR A 113 -10.61 -6.99 -12.20
CA THR A 113 -11.51 -6.68 -13.29
C THR A 113 -11.41 -7.74 -14.38
N THR A 114 -12.54 -8.10 -14.97
CA THR A 114 -12.55 -9.03 -16.12
C THR A 114 -12.63 -8.24 -17.41
N ILE A 115 -11.61 -8.38 -18.25
CA ILE A 115 -11.49 -7.68 -19.55
C ILE A 115 -11.31 -8.74 -20.62
N ASN A 116 -12.20 -8.77 -21.62
CA ASN A 116 -12.14 -9.76 -22.71
C ASN A 116 -12.03 -11.22 -22.22
N ARG A 117 -12.84 -11.58 -21.20
CA ARG A 117 -12.84 -12.91 -20.54
C ARG A 117 -11.53 -13.28 -19.82
N LYS A 118 -10.60 -12.33 -19.65
CA LYS A 118 -9.38 -12.51 -18.88
C LYS A 118 -9.46 -11.68 -17.61
N GLN A 119 -9.16 -12.31 -16.48
CA GLN A 119 -9.02 -11.59 -15.22
C GLN A 119 -7.74 -10.75 -15.26
N ARG A 120 -7.87 -9.54 -14.76
CA ARG A 120 -6.81 -8.54 -14.63
C ARG A 120 -6.85 -8.01 -13.22
N HIS A 121 -5.67 -7.84 -12.65
CA HIS A 121 -5.51 -7.30 -11.31
C HIS A 121 -4.85 -5.92 -11.41
N SER A 122 -5.22 -5.06 -10.48
CA SER A 122 -4.53 -3.81 -10.22
C SER A 122 -4.35 -3.70 -8.71
N ALA A 123 -3.14 -3.37 -8.27
CA ALA A 123 -2.83 -3.32 -6.85
C ALA A 123 -1.89 -2.16 -6.55
N VAL A 124 -2.04 -1.64 -5.33
CA VAL A 124 -1.21 -0.57 -4.77
C VAL A 124 -0.55 -1.11 -3.51
N TRP A 125 0.77 -1.01 -3.48
CA TRP A 125 1.61 -1.40 -2.36
C TRP A 125 2.24 -0.16 -1.76
N VAL A 126 2.22 -0.06 -0.43
CA VAL A 126 2.81 1.04 0.31
C VAL A 126 3.75 0.46 1.35
N GLN A 127 4.98 0.96 1.38
CA GLN A 127 5.95 0.63 2.41
C GLN A 127 5.77 1.62 3.55
N ASP A 128 5.44 1.12 4.74
CA ASP A 128 5.44 1.94 5.94
C ASP A 128 6.79 1.79 6.65
N PRO A 129 7.66 2.83 6.66
CA PRO A 129 8.92 2.77 7.38
C PRO A 129 8.75 2.66 8.90
N ASN A 130 7.53 2.88 9.43
CA ASN A 130 7.18 2.73 10.84
C ASN A 130 6.26 1.54 11.12
N ALA A 131 6.03 0.63 10.15
CA ALA A 131 5.31 -0.60 10.46
C ALA A 131 6.09 -1.36 11.53
N ALA A 132 5.54 -1.38 12.74
CA ALA A 132 6.02 -2.26 13.80
C ALA A 132 6.17 -3.67 13.20
N PRO A 133 7.29 -4.36 13.45
CA PRO A 133 7.49 -5.70 12.91
C PRO A 133 6.26 -6.53 13.28
N LYS A 134 5.63 -7.12 12.27
CA LYS A 134 4.47 -7.99 12.46
C LYS A 134 4.90 -9.06 13.47
N LEU A 135 4.36 -8.97 14.69
CA LEU A 135 4.54 -9.98 15.72
C LEU A 135 3.88 -11.26 15.20
N THR A 136 4.66 -12.10 14.51
CA THR A 136 4.33 -13.50 14.33
C THR A 136 4.44 -14.12 15.71
N LEU A 137 3.29 -14.27 16.37
CA LEU A 137 3.18 -15.18 17.50
C LEU A 137 3.62 -16.56 16.98
N PRO A 138 4.55 -17.26 17.64
CA PRO A 138 4.85 -18.65 17.29
C PRO A 138 3.56 -19.46 17.36
N GLU A 139 3.38 -20.41 16.43
CA GLU A 139 2.31 -21.41 16.54
C GLU A 139 2.52 -22.18 17.85
N GLY A 140 1.78 -21.77 18.86
CA GLY A 140 1.70 -22.40 20.17
C GLY A 140 0.25 -22.28 20.60
N ASP A 141 -0.30 -23.39 21.09
CA ASP A 141 -1.70 -23.50 21.47
C ASP A 141 -2.15 -22.28 22.28
N ILE A 142 -3.18 -21.59 21.77
CA ILE A 142 -3.85 -20.53 22.52
C ILE A 142 -4.41 -21.21 23.78
N PRO A 143 -3.95 -20.87 24.99
CA PRO A 143 -4.55 -21.45 26.18
C PRO A 143 -6.01 -21.00 26.22
N GLU A 144 -6.94 -21.96 26.28
CA GLU A 144 -8.37 -21.66 26.40
C GLU A 144 -8.58 -20.70 27.58
N SER A 145 -9.13 -19.52 27.27
CA SER A 145 -9.54 -18.52 28.26
C SER A 145 -10.65 -19.12 29.13
N GLY A 146 -10.26 -19.75 30.24
CA GLY A 146 -11.21 -20.38 31.15
C GLY A 146 -10.63 -21.22 32.30
N GLN A 147 -9.36 -21.63 32.27
CA GLN A 147 -8.75 -22.34 33.41
C GLN A 147 -8.06 -21.35 34.36
N VAL A 148 -8.83 -20.87 35.33
CA VAL A 148 -8.31 -20.21 36.52
C VAL A 148 -7.42 -21.20 37.27
N GLY A 149 -6.13 -20.84 37.35
CA GLY A 149 -5.23 -21.30 38.39
C GLY A 149 -4.65 -22.69 38.19
N ARG A 150 -3.40 -22.75 37.71
CA ARG A 150 -2.42 -23.63 38.35
C ARG A 150 -0.95 -23.32 38.11
N ASP A 151 -0.59 -22.44 37.18
CA ASP A 151 0.83 -22.10 37.07
C ASP A 151 1.10 -20.67 36.62
N LEU A 152 1.48 -19.83 37.60
CA LEU A 152 1.97 -18.47 37.39
C LEU A 152 3.50 -18.42 37.26
N GLN A 153 4.20 -19.57 37.25
CA GLN A 153 5.65 -19.60 37.03
C GLN A 153 6.08 -18.88 35.74
N PRO A 154 5.41 -19.07 34.59
CA PRO A 154 5.83 -18.39 33.35
C PRO A 154 5.73 -16.85 33.46
N LEU A 155 4.71 -16.35 34.17
CA LEU A 155 4.53 -14.91 34.40
C LEU A 155 5.58 -14.37 35.39
N ASN A 156 5.91 -15.13 36.43
CA ASN A 156 6.95 -14.76 37.40
C ASN A 156 8.35 -14.69 36.77
N GLU A 157 8.67 -15.60 35.85
CA GLU A 157 9.93 -15.54 35.10
C GLU A 157 9.99 -14.34 34.15
N LEU A 158 8.88 -14.05 33.46
CA LEU A 158 8.79 -12.89 32.57
C LEU A 158 9.03 -11.58 33.34
N MET A 159 8.36 -11.41 34.49
CA MET A 159 8.50 -10.25 35.37
C MET A 159 9.94 -10.12 35.92
N ARG A 160 10.57 -11.23 36.31
CA ARG A 160 11.97 -11.21 36.79
C ARG A 160 12.97 -10.82 35.70
N ARG A 161 12.69 -11.13 34.43
CA ARG A 161 13.58 -10.80 33.32
C ARG A 161 13.43 -9.36 32.84
N THR A 162 12.24 -8.78 32.97
CA THR A 162 11.98 -7.37 32.56
C THR A 162 12.34 -6.34 33.63
N LEU A 163 12.36 -6.73 34.90
CA LEU A 163 12.67 -5.83 36.03
C LEU A 163 14.16 -5.83 36.44
N LYS A 164 15.07 -6.20 35.53
CA LYS A 164 16.52 -6.02 35.69
C LYS A 164 17.05 -5.00 34.70
#